data_AF-A0A2M8L700-F1
#
_entry.id   AF-A0A2M8L700-F1
#
_cell.length_a   1.000
_cell.length_b   1.000
_cell.length_c   1.000
_cell.angle_alpha   90.00
_cell.angle_beta   90.00
_cell.angle_gamma   90.00
#
_symmetry.space_group_name_H-M   'P 1'
#
loop_
_entity.id
_entity.type
_entity.pdbx_description
1 polymer ?
#
loop_
_entity_poly.entity_id
_entity_poly.type
_entity_poly.pdbx_seq_one_letter_code
_entity_poly.pdbx_strand_id
1 'polypeptide(L)'
;MLLAISPWHLQFSRVAFESNVGLFFDILTVWLILKAFKKPWLLVLAAFSAGLSLYVYQAEKVFVPFLVLAIALIWRKSLLKLPRKYLVLGLLVGAICLLPLVKMTLTTPEIFLRAKGTSLTADQTPFLAWTAEKLARDYQDKDYLGLILDNRRVTYFLAFLRGYFSHFDLNWLFITGGEARHHAPGMGVLYLWELPFLVWGIYGLIFSRVGKKSKLLIFLWFLLAPIPAAFTTGAPHEVRTIRLLPIFQILVAFGLIRAWQILNKKRLILQMMLIGAGGLFFIFNSAYYLNQYFVQQNYFNSQSWQYGYQQAVEEIKKIEPQYQKIVVSNQPYLDQSYMFFLFYLKFDPATYQQLGGTVSGGFAENHRGFGKYTFRPIAWEKEVVMADTLYVGRPGDFSGQVKILKTIYFLDGQPAILIATK
;
A
#
# COMPACT_ATOMS: atom_id res chain seq x y z
N MET A 1 16.80 -15.32 1.98
CA MET A 1 17.76 -14.59 1.11
C MET A 1 17.03 -13.75 0.08
N LEU A 2 16.17 -14.33 -0.78
CA LEU A 2 15.46 -13.56 -1.81
C LEU A 2 14.62 -12.40 -1.26
N LEU A 3 13.84 -12.63 -0.19
CA LEU A 3 13.05 -11.59 0.48
C LEU A 3 13.90 -10.38 0.93
N ALA A 4 15.16 -10.59 1.33
CA ALA A 4 16.03 -9.53 1.84
C ALA A 4 16.46 -8.53 0.76
N ILE A 5 16.45 -8.94 -0.51
CA ILE A 5 16.83 -8.11 -1.65
C ILE A 5 15.64 -7.73 -2.54
N SER A 6 14.43 -8.18 -2.20
CA SER A 6 13.24 -7.95 -3.02
C SER A 6 12.90 -6.46 -3.12
N PRO A 7 12.65 -5.91 -4.32
CA PRO A 7 12.27 -4.50 -4.50
C PRO A 7 10.98 -4.19 -3.74
N TRP A 8 9.97 -5.07 -3.86
CA TRP A 8 8.71 -4.98 -3.13
C TRP A 8 8.93 -4.87 -1.61
N HIS A 9 9.77 -5.74 -1.02
CA HIS A 9 10.01 -5.71 0.42
C HIS A 9 10.79 -4.47 0.87
N LEU A 10 11.84 -4.11 0.13
CA LEU A 10 12.72 -2.98 0.44
C LEU A 10 11.99 -1.65 0.40
N GLN A 11 11.10 -1.44 -0.59
CA GLN A 11 10.27 -0.23 -0.67
C GLN A 11 9.52 0.03 0.64
N PHE A 12 8.75 -0.96 1.10
CA PHE A 12 7.87 -0.78 2.25
C PHE A 12 8.60 -0.81 3.58
N SER A 13 9.77 -1.47 3.64
CA SER A 13 10.52 -1.61 4.90
C SER A 13 11.31 -0.35 5.22
N ARG A 14 11.80 0.36 4.21
CA ARG A 14 12.54 1.61 4.40
C ARG A 14 11.65 2.82 4.67
N VAL A 15 10.44 2.83 4.12
CA VAL A 15 9.44 3.87 4.41
C VAL A 15 8.69 3.58 5.72
N ALA A 16 8.90 2.40 6.31
CA ALA A 16 8.22 1.94 7.53
C ALA A 16 6.68 1.83 7.40
N PHE A 17 6.20 1.36 6.25
CA PHE A 17 4.77 1.04 6.09
C PHE A 17 4.37 -0.12 7.00
N GLU A 18 3.26 0.06 7.69
CA GLU A 18 2.66 -0.89 8.61
C GLU A 18 2.30 -2.23 7.94
N SER A 19 2.08 -2.23 6.62
CA SER A 19 1.79 -3.46 5.87
C SER A 19 2.89 -4.52 5.96
N ASN A 20 4.15 -4.14 6.18
CA ASN A 20 5.22 -5.10 6.41
C ASN A 20 5.12 -5.80 7.77
N VAL A 21 4.66 -5.08 8.79
CA VAL A 21 4.42 -5.65 10.12
C VAL A 21 3.25 -6.64 10.05
N GLY A 22 2.21 -6.32 9.28
CA GLY A 22 1.09 -7.23 9.02
C GLY A 22 1.56 -8.51 8.31
N LEU A 23 2.34 -8.34 7.23
CA LEU A 23 2.95 -9.46 6.51
C LEU A 23 3.80 -10.37 7.43
N PHE A 24 4.57 -9.79 8.34
CA PHE A 24 5.33 -10.56 9.33
C PHE A 24 4.40 -11.43 10.19
N PHE A 25 3.33 -10.84 10.74
CA PHE A 25 2.38 -11.58 11.57
C PHE A 25 1.62 -12.65 10.78
N ASP A 26 1.36 -12.45 9.49
CA ASP A 26 0.73 -13.45 8.63
C ASP A 26 1.63 -14.68 8.44
N ILE A 27 2.89 -14.45 8.05
CA ILE A 27 3.89 -15.51 7.90
C ILE A 27 4.11 -16.23 9.24
N LEU A 28 4.22 -15.48 10.33
CA LEU A 28 4.39 -16.01 11.68
C LEU A 28 3.18 -16.88 12.08
N THR A 29 1.96 -16.41 11.81
CA THR A 29 0.72 -17.15 12.08
C THR A 29 0.73 -18.50 11.36
N VAL A 30 1.01 -18.50 10.04
CA VAL A 30 1.07 -19.75 9.28
C VAL A 30 2.15 -20.68 9.80
N TRP A 31 3.35 -20.15 10.07
CA TRP A 31 4.45 -20.94 10.62
C TRP A 31 4.10 -21.55 11.98
N LEU A 32 3.50 -20.78 12.89
CA LEU A 32 3.08 -21.24 14.22
C LEU A 32 2.01 -22.33 14.13
N ILE A 33 1.00 -22.18 13.26
CA ILE A 33 -0.03 -23.22 13.05
C ILE A 33 0.61 -24.51 12.54
N LEU A 34 1.52 -24.42 11.56
CA LEU A 34 2.21 -25.60 11.04
C LEU A 34 3.09 -26.27 12.11
N LYS A 35 3.73 -25.49 12.98
CA LYS A 35 4.52 -26.00 14.11
C LYS A 35 3.65 -26.55 15.24
N ALA A 36 2.40 -26.11 15.37
CA ALA A 36 1.46 -26.61 16.37
C ALA A 36 1.17 -28.11 16.23
N PHE A 37 1.30 -28.68 15.02
CA PHE A 37 1.20 -30.14 14.82
C PHE A 37 2.30 -30.93 15.54
N LYS A 38 3.43 -30.30 15.90
CA LYS A 38 4.50 -30.90 16.71
C LYS A 38 4.50 -30.39 18.15
N LYS A 39 4.20 -29.11 18.36
CA LYS A 39 4.15 -28.45 19.67
C LYS A 39 2.79 -27.73 19.84
N PRO A 40 1.74 -28.42 20.31
CA PRO A 40 0.37 -27.91 20.26
C PRO A 40 0.11 -26.57 20.94
N TRP A 41 0.90 -26.20 21.96
CA TRP A 41 0.78 -24.90 22.64
C TRP A 41 1.04 -23.71 21.69
N LEU A 42 1.79 -23.91 20.61
CA LEU A 42 2.05 -22.85 19.60
C LEU A 42 0.79 -22.39 18.89
N LEU A 43 -0.30 -23.16 18.95
CA LEU A 43 -1.60 -22.71 18.41
C LEU A 43 -2.13 -21.48 19.14
N VAL A 44 -1.85 -21.35 20.44
CA VAL A 44 -2.24 -20.19 21.25
C VAL A 44 -1.48 -18.95 20.77
N LEU A 45 -0.17 -19.09 20.55
CA LEU A 45 0.65 -18.01 20.01
C LEU A 45 0.26 -17.66 18.57
N ALA A 46 -0.18 -18.65 17.77
CA ALA A 46 -0.70 -18.41 16.42
C ALA A 46 -1.99 -17.56 16.47
N ALA A 47 -2.91 -17.88 17.38
CA ALA A 47 -4.14 -17.11 17.56
C ALA A 47 -3.85 -15.67 18.00
N PHE A 48 -2.89 -15.49 18.92
CA PHE A 48 -2.43 -14.16 19.32
C PHE A 48 -1.80 -13.38 18.16
N SER A 49 -0.91 -14.01 17.40
CA SER A 49 -0.27 -13.43 16.21
C SER A 49 -1.29 -13.02 15.14
N ALA A 50 -2.26 -13.89 14.85
CA ALA A 50 -3.36 -13.59 13.91
C ALA A 50 -4.23 -12.43 14.43
N GLY A 51 -4.54 -12.42 15.73
CA GLY A 51 -5.28 -11.36 16.38
C GLY A 51 -4.58 -10.01 16.28
N LEU A 52 -3.26 -9.95 16.52
CA LEU A 52 -2.46 -8.74 16.39
C LEU A 52 -2.42 -8.23 14.95
N SER A 53 -2.28 -9.12 13.94
CA SER A 53 -2.24 -8.72 12.53
C SER A 53 -3.43 -7.85 12.14
N LEU A 54 -4.63 -8.14 12.65
CA LEU A 54 -5.87 -7.40 12.36
C LEU A 54 -5.86 -5.92 12.79
N TYR A 55 -4.99 -5.56 13.74
CA TYR A 55 -4.82 -4.18 14.20
C TYR A 55 -3.78 -3.41 13.40
N VAL A 56 -2.94 -4.10 12.63
CA VAL A 56 -1.80 -3.49 11.96
C VAL A 56 -2.22 -2.70 10.72
N TYR A 57 -3.01 -3.32 9.84
CA TYR A 57 -3.39 -2.69 8.58
C TYR A 57 -4.80 -3.07 8.12
N GLN A 58 -5.43 -2.21 7.33
CA GLN A 58 -6.81 -2.41 6.88
C GLN A 58 -6.99 -3.67 6.02
N ALA A 59 -6.00 -4.03 5.19
CA ALA A 59 -6.08 -5.25 4.40
C ALA A 59 -6.08 -6.52 5.26
N GLU A 60 -5.48 -6.49 6.46
CA GLU A 60 -5.42 -7.66 7.35
C GLU A 60 -6.79 -8.05 7.87
N LYS A 61 -7.67 -7.06 8.10
CA LYS A 61 -9.06 -7.28 8.53
C LYS A 61 -9.86 -8.15 7.56
N VAL A 62 -9.44 -8.22 6.30
CA VAL A 62 -10.03 -9.08 5.27
C VAL A 62 -9.18 -10.32 5.04
N PHE A 63 -7.87 -10.16 4.81
CA PHE A 63 -6.99 -11.26 4.43
C PHE A 63 -6.82 -12.32 5.53
N VAL A 64 -6.55 -11.92 6.77
CA VAL A 64 -6.23 -12.84 7.88
C VAL A 64 -7.40 -13.78 8.22
N PRO A 65 -8.66 -13.32 8.35
CA PRO A 65 -9.79 -14.22 8.58
C PRO A 65 -9.93 -15.29 7.49
N PHE A 66 -9.78 -14.91 6.22
CA PHE A 66 -9.84 -15.87 5.11
C PHE A 66 -8.63 -16.81 5.11
N LEU A 67 -7.43 -16.33 5.43
CA LEU A 67 -6.23 -17.16 5.53
C LEU A 67 -6.37 -18.21 6.65
N VAL A 68 -6.78 -17.78 7.85
CA VAL A 68 -6.99 -18.66 9.00
C VAL A 68 -8.09 -19.68 8.71
N LEU A 69 -9.20 -19.25 8.10
CA LEU A 69 -10.27 -20.14 7.67
C LEU A 69 -9.78 -21.16 6.63
N ALA A 70 -9.02 -20.73 5.63
CA ALA A 70 -8.43 -21.63 4.63
C ALA A 70 -7.54 -22.69 5.29
N ILE A 71 -6.66 -22.30 6.20
CA ILE A 71 -5.79 -23.24 6.95
C ILE A 71 -6.64 -24.20 7.81
N ALA A 72 -7.65 -23.68 8.51
CA ALA A 72 -8.56 -24.47 9.33
C ALA A 72 -9.29 -25.53 8.50
N LEU A 73 -9.75 -25.19 7.29
CA LEU A 73 -10.41 -26.10 6.37
C LEU A 73 -9.45 -27.15 5.79
N ILE A 74 -8.27 -26.73 5.30
CA ILE A 74 -7.26 -27.64 4.70
C ILE A 74 -6.78 -28.69 5.71
N TRP A 75 -6.52 -28.25 6.96
CA TRP A 75 -6.00 -29.12 8.03
C TRP A 75 -7.04 -29.51 9.08
N ARG A 76 -8.35 -29.39 8.80
CA ARG A 76 -9.44 -29.67 9.78
C ARG A 76 -9.24 -30.96 10.59
N LYS A 77 -8.97 -32.07 9.90
CA LYS A 77 -8.76 -33.40 10.54
C LYS A 77 -7.51 -33.45 11.41
N SER A 78 -6.48 -32.69 11.06
CA SER A 78 -5.21 -32.63 11.80
C SER A 78 -5.33 -31.70 13.00
N LEU A 79 -6.02 -30.57 12.85
CA LEU A 79 -6.28 -29.61 13.93
C LEU A 79 -7.19 -30.20 15.01
N LEU A 80 -8.26 -30.91 14.62
CA LEU A 80 -9.18 -31.56 15.56
C LEU A 80 -8.53 -32.70 16.37
N LYS A 81 -7.36 -33.19 15.96
CA LYS A 81 -6.57 -34.17 16.71
C LYS A 81 -5.65 -33.53 17.77
N LEU A 82 -5.50 -32.21 17.78
CA LEU A 82 -4.72 -31.53 18.80
C LEU A 82 -5.40 -31.62 20.17
N PRO A 83 -4.65 -31.57 21.28
CA PRO A 83 -5.24 -31.58 22.62
C PRO A 83 -6.25 -30.45 22.79
N ARG A 84 -7.48 -30.80 23.23
CA ARG A 84 -8.61 -29.86 23.34
C ARG A 84 -8.27 -28.59 24.12
N LYS A 85 -7.45 -28.69 25.17
CA LYS A 85 -7.00 -27.53 25.96
C LYS A 85 -6.37 -26.42 25.13
N TYR A 86 -5.56 -26.76 24.11
CA TYR A 86 -4.90 -25.76 23.27
C TYR A 86 -5.82 -25.23 22.17
N LEU A 87 -6.76 -26.04 21.69
CA LEU A 87 -7.82 -25.58 20.80
C LEU A 87 -8.69 -24.53 21.49
N VAL A 88 -9.17 -24.85 22.70
CA VAL A 88 -9.99 -23.93 23.51
C VAL A 88 -9.19 -22.69 23.89
N LEU A 89 -7.96 -22.83 24.39
CA LEU A 89 -7.13 -21.68 24.75
C LEU A 89 -6.78 -20.80 23.54
N GLY A 90 -6.52 -21.39 22.37
CA GLY A 90 -6.31 -20.65 21.12
C GLY A 90 -7.56 -19.88 20.70
N LEU A 91 -8.74 -20.50 20.77
CA LEU A 91 -10.02 -19.82 20.50
C LEU A 91 -10.29 -18.68 21.49
N LEU A 92 -10.03 -18.89 22.79
CA LEU A 92 -10.19 -17.86 23.81
C LEU A 92 -9.25 -16.68 23.58
N VAL A 93 -7.96 -16.93 23.32
CA VAL A 93 -6.99 -15.87 23.01
C VAL A 93 -7.37 -15.13 21.72
N GLY A 94 -7.76 -15.87 20.67
CA GLY A 94 -8.25 -15.26 19.43
C GLY A 94 -9.48 -14.39 19.67
N ALA A 95 -10.45 -14.85 20.47
CA ALA A 95 -11.63 -14.09 20.84
C ALA A 95 -11.26 -12.84 21.63
N ILE A 96 -10.39 -12.94 22.64
CA ILE A 96 -9.91 -11.79 23.42
C ILE A 96 -9.26 -10.74 22.52
N CYS A 97 -8.43 -11.16 21.57
CA CYS A 97 -7.82 -10.25 20.60
C CYS A 97 -8.86 -9.63 19.65
N LEU A 98 -9.91 -10.36 19.26
CA LEU A 98 -10.94 -9.88 18.33
C LEU A 98 -11.98 -8.97 18.98
N LEU A 99 -12.31 -9.21 20.26
CA LEU A 99 -13.41 -8.55 20.95
C LEU A 99 -13.34 -7.00 20.91
N PRO A 100 -12.19 -6.35 21.18
CA PRO A 100 -12.09 -4.89 21.09
C PRO A 100 -12.37 -4.40 19.67
N LEU A 101 -11.80 -5.05 18.66
CA LEU A 101 -12.00 -4.68 17.26
C LEU A 101 -13.47 -4.85 16.83
N VAL A 102 -14.12 -5.95 17.22
CA VAL A 102 -15.54 -6.19 16.94
C VAL A 102 -16.41 -5.14 17.63
N LYS A 103 -16.18 -4.88 18.92
CA LYS A 103 -16.89 -3.83 19.68
C LYS A 103 -16.77 -2.50 18.96
N MET A 104 -15.54 -2.07 18.69
CA MET A 104 -15.24 -0.82 18.00
C MET A 104 -15.95 -0.76 16.63
N THR A 105 -15.88 -1.83 15.83
CA THR A 105 -16.51 -1.91 14.51
C THR A 105 -18.04 -1.75 14.58
N LEU A 106 -18.67 -2.24 15.66
CA LEU A 106 -20.12 -2.15 15.86
C LEU A 106 -20.55 -0.80 16.49
N THR A 107 -19.69 -0.16 17.28
CA THR A 107 -20.03 1.07 18.02
C THR A 107 -19.57 2.36 17.35
N THR A 108 -18.60 2.29 16.44
CA THR A 108 -17.87 3.46 15.93
C THR A 108 -17.89 3.48 14.40
N PRO A 109 -18.86 4.18 13.78
CA PRO A 109 -18.97 4.29 12.33
C PRO A 109 -17.70 4.82 11.63
N GLU A 110 -16.90 5.61 12.33
CA GLU A 110 -15.70 6.29 11.86
C GLU A 110 -14.61 5.30 11.41
N ILE A 111 -14.62 4.08 11.93
CA ILE A 111 -13.64 3.02 11.57
C ILE A 111 -13.72 2.66 10.10
N PHE A 112 -14.89 2.84 9.49
CA PHE A 112 -15.10 2.59 8.08
C PHE A 112 -14.78 3.78 7.18
N LEU A 113 -14.45 4.97 7.70
CA LEU A 113 -14.20 6.15 6.89
C LEU A 113 -13.09 5.92 5.87
N ARG A 114 -11.97 5.31 6.30
CA ARG A 114 -10.85 5.01 5.38
C ARG A 114 -11.26 3.98 4.32
N ALA A 115 -11.97 2.92 4.71
CA ALA A 115 -12.42 1.89 3.79
C ALA A 115 -13.44 2.42 2.78
N LYS A 116 -14.40 3.25 3.22
CA LYS A 116 -15.39 3.91 2.38
C LYS A 116 -14.73 4.89 1.41
N GLY A 117 -13.79 5.71 1.88
CA GLY A 117 -13.11 6.71 1.05
C GLY A 117 -12.22 6.12 -0.05
N THR A 118 -11.77 4.88 0.10
CA THR A 118 -10.97 4.19 -0.93
C THR A 118 -11.73 3.09 -1.64
N SER A 119 -13.01 2.88 -1.35
CA SER A 119 -13.81 1.84 -1.99
C SER A 119 -14.06 2.18 -3.46
N LEU A 120 -14.16 1.17 -4.32
CA LEU A 120 -14.69 1.34 -5.69
C LEU A 120 -16.07 2.00 -5.72
N THR A 121 -16.83 1.88 -4.63
CA THR A 121 -18.17 2.47 -4.48
C THR A 121 -18.17 3.86 -3.85
N ALA A 122 -16.98 4.45 -3.58
CA ALA A 122 -16.85 5.74 -2.91
C ALA A 122 -17.42 6.87 -3.77
N ASP A 123 -17.04 6.90 -5.04
CA ASP A 123 -17.31 8.00 -5.96
C ASP A 123 -18.25 7.55 -7.08
N GLN A 124 -19.53 7.37 -6.72
CA GLN A 124 -20.51 6.70 -7.59
C GLN A 124 -20.85 7.51 -8.84
N THR A 125 -20.98 8.84 -8.70
CA THR A 125 -21.49 9.71 -9.77
C THR A 125 -20.55 9.77 -10.97
N PRO A 126 -19.25 10.07 -10.81
CA PRO A 126 -18.33 10.05 -11.95
C PRO A 126 -18.13 8.63 -12.48
N PHE A 127 -18.03 7.64 -11.60
CA PHE A 127 -17.75 6.25 -11.98
C PHE A 127 -18.88 5.60 -12.79
N LEU A 128 -20.15 5.89 -12.45
CA LEU A 128 -21.32 5.30 -13.10
C LEU A 128 -21.94 6.19 -14.18
N ALA A 129 -21.39 7.38 -14.46
CA ALA A 129 -21.96 8.31 -15.43
C ALA A 129 -22.21 7.64 -16.80
N TRP A 130 -21.17 7.01 -17.36
CA TRP A 130 -21.28 6.30 -18.63
C TRP A 130 -22.23 5.08 -18.56
N THR A 131 -22.22 4.36 -17.44
CA THR A 131 -23.15 3.24 -17.23
C THR A 131 -24.60 3.70 -17.22
N ALA A 132 -24.89 4.84 -16.59
CA ALA A 132 -26.24 5.41 -16.56
C ALA A 132 -26.71 5.84 -17.95
N GLU A 133 -25.84 6.43 -18.76
CA GLU A 133 -26.14 6.78 -20.16
C GLU A 133 -26.44 5.55 -21.03
N LYS A 134 -25.66 4.47 -20.88
CA LYS A 134 -25.93 3.22 -21.60
C LYS A 134 -27.26 2.62 -21.19
N LEU A 135 -27.52 2.53 -19.89
CA LEU A 135 -28.78 1.98 -19.37
C LEU A 135 -30.00 2.76 -19.86
N ALA A 136 -29.89 4.09 -19.99
CA ALA A 136 -30.96 4.93 -20.54
C ALA A 136 -31.21 4.63 -22.03
N ARG A 137 -30.16 4.41 -22.82
CA ARG A 137 -30.27 4.00 -24.24
C ARG A 137 -30.85 2.59 -24.37
N ASP A 138 -30.35 1.63 -23.59
CA ASP A 138 -30.83 0.24 -23.60
C ASP A 138 -32.34 0.17 -23.30
N TYR A 139 -32.83 1.03 -22.42
CA TYR A 139 -34.26 1.15 -22.12
C TYR A 139 -35.07 1.69 -23.32
N GLN A 140 -34.54 2.70 -24.01
CA GLN A 140 -35.18 3.28 -25.20
C GLN A 140 -35.22 2.30 -26.38
N ASP A 141 -34.11 1.58 -26.59
CA ASP A 141 -33.93 0.64 -27.69
C ASP A 141 -34.58 -0.74 -27.42
N LYS A 142 -35.12 -0.94 -26.21
CA LYS A 142 -35.64 -2.24 -25.72
C LYS A 142 -34.59 -3.35 -25.76
N ASP A 143 -33.32 -3.00 -25.53
CA ASP A 143 -32.24 -3.98 -25.39
C ASP A 143 -32.26 -4.58 -23.98
N TYR A 144 -33.01 -5.68 -23.82
CA TYR A 144 -33.11 -6.40 -22.56
C TYR A 144 -31.78 -6.99 -22.09
N LEU A 145 -30.86 -7.33 -23.00
CA LEU A 145 -29.55 -7.84 -22.64
C LEU A 145 -28.67 -6.70 -22.14
N GLY A 146 -28.68 -5.55 -22.82
CA GLY A 146 -28.05 -4.31 -22.39
C GLY A 146 -28.48 -3.92 -20.97
N LEU A 147 -29.78 -3.93 -20.67
CA LEU A 147 -30.31 -3.64 -19.32
C LEU A 147 -29.73 -4.53 -18.21
N ILE A 148 -29.37 -5.78 -18.52
CA ILE A 148 -28.72 -6.70 -17.58
C ILE A 148 -27.22 -6.40 -17.48
N LEU A 149 -26.53 -6.29 -18.63
CA LEU A 149 -25.08 -6.14 -18.69
C LEU A 149 -24.61 -4.76 -18.20
N ASP A 150 -25.37 -3.71 -18.46
CA ASP A 150 -25.09 -2.34 -18.07
C ASP A 150 -25.77 -1.94 -16.77
N ASN A 151 -26.19 -2.94 -15.98
CA ASN A 151 -26.59 -2.75 -14.61
C ASN A 151 -25.38 -2.36 -13.73
N ARG A 152 -25.57 -1.39 -12.83
CA ARG A 152 -24.55 -0.96 -11.85
C ARG A 152 -23.89 -2.12 -11.09
N ARG A 153 -24.63 -3.20 -10.77
CA ARG A 153 -24.09 -4.37 -10.06
C ARG A 153 -23.07 -5.12 -10.91
N VAL A 154 -23.36 -5.28 -12.20
CA VAL A 154 -22.44 -5.90 -13.16
C VAL A 154 -21.22 -4.99 -13.37
N THR A 155 -21.41 -3.67 -13.52
CA THR A 155 -20.29 -2.72 -13.63
C THR A 155 -19.33 -2.82 -12.44
N TYR A 156 -19.85 -2.80 -11.21
CA TYR A 156 -19.00 -2.94 -10.01
C TYR A 156 -18.33 -4.30 -9.93
N PHE A 157 -19.03 -5.38 -10.30
CA PHE A 157 -18.43 -6.72 -10.33
C PHE A 157 -17.31 -6.82 -11.36
N LEU A 158 -17.50 -6.28 -12.57
CA LEU A 158 -16.46 -6.21 -13.60
C LEU A 158 -15.29 -5.33 -13.16
N ALA A 159 -15.55 -4.22 -12.47
CA ALA A 159 -14.51 -3.36 -11.92
C ALA A 159 -13.69 -4.08 -10.84
N PHE A 160 -14.35 -4.82 -9.95
CA PHE A 160 -13.69 -5.70 -8.98
C PHE A 160 -12.83 -6.75 -9.69
N LEU A 161 -13.34 -7.44 -10.72
CA LEU A 161 -12.57 -8.44 -11.47
C LEU A 161 -11.36 -7.81 -12.16
N ARG A 162 -11.53 -6.64 -12.81
CA ARG A 162 -10.42 -5.90 -13.43
C ARG A 162 -9.36 -5.52 -12.40
N GLY A 163 -9.79 -4.97 -11.26
CA GLY A 163 -8.90 -4.63 -10.16
C GLY A 163 -8.24 -5.85 -9.51
N TYR A 164 -8.91 -6.99 -9.46
CA TYR A 164 -8.32 -8.23 -8.97
C TYR A 164 -7.25 -8.77 -9.93
N PHE A 165 -7.57 -8.89 -11.21
CA PHE A 165 -6.66 -9.46 -12.21
C PHE A 165 -5.49 -8.54 -12.58
N SER A 166 -5.61 -7.22 -12.39
CA SER A 166 -4.50 -6.29 -12.65
C SER A 166 -3.28 -6.55 -11.76
N HIS A 167 -3.45 -7.17 -10.58
CA HIS A 167 -2.32 -7.56 -9.71
C HIS A 167 -1.50 -8.75 -10.24
N PHE A 168 -1.96 -9.39 -11.31
CA PHE A 168 -1.25 -10.45 -12.01
C PHE A 168 -0.72 -10.01 -13.38
N ASP A 169 -0.88 -8.73 -13.73
CA ASP A 169 -0.30 -8.17 -14.94
C ASP A 169 1.23 -8.21 -14.87
N LEU A 170 1.86 -8.77 -15.89
CA LEU A 170 3.33 -8.94 -15.92
C LEU A 170 4.05 -7.60 -16.10
N ASN A 171 3.44 -6.62 -16.76
CA ASN A 171 4.03 -5.29 -16.86
C ASN A 171 4.00 -4.61 -15.49
N TRP A 172 2.91 -4.72 -14.73
CA TRP A 172 2.86 -4.20 -13.36
C TRP A 172 3.89 -4.88 -12.46
N LEU A 173 3.96 -6.22 -12.51
CA LEU A 173 4.87 -7.00 -11.67
C LEU A 173 6.36 -6.72 -11.97
N PHE A 174 6.75 -6.57 -13.24
CA PHE A 174 8.17 -6.61 -13.62
C PHE A 174 8.70 -5.34 -14.34
N ILE A 175 7.83 -4.47 -14.87
CA ILE A 175 8.25 -3.37 -15.77
C ILE A 175 7.85 -1.98 -15.26
N THR A 176 6.61 -1.81 -14.79
CA THR A 176 6.01 -0.47 -14.61
C THR A 176 5.75 -0.12 -13.15
N GLY A 177 5.28 -1.06 -12.34
CA GLY A 177 4.74 -0.76 -11.01
C GLY A 177 3.45 0.07 -11.11
N GLY A 178 3.08 0.76 -10.04
CA GLY A 178 1.89 1.60 -9.97
C GLY A 178 2.17 2.98 -9.39
N GLU A 179 1.86 3.18 -8.11
CA GLU A 179 1.97 4.50 -7.48
C GLU A 179 3.43 4.85 -7.20
N ALA A 180 3.86 6.07 -7.55
CA ALA A 180 5.25 6.53 -7.47
C ALA A 180 5.92 6.39 -6.07
N ARG A 181 5.13 6.34 -5.00
CA ARG A 181 5.62 6.12 -3.61
C ARG A 181 5.85 4.65 -3.26
N HIS A 182 5.35 3.74 -4.08
CA HIS A 182 5.22 2.31 -3.77
C HIS A 182 6.14 1.41 -4.61
N HIS A 183 6.93 1.97 -5.51
CA HIS A 183 7.96 1.25 -6.26
C HIS A 183 9.06 2.23 -6.72
N ALA A 184 10.17 1.67 -7.20
CA ALA A 184 11.23 2.46 -7.84
C ALA A 184 10.82 2.84 -9.28
N PRO A 185 11.16 4.04 -9.77
CA PRO A 185 10.85 4.47 -11.14
C PRO A 185 11.35 3.48 -12.20
N GLY A 186 10.60 3.34 -13.30
CA GLY A 186 11.03 2.56 -14.46
C GLY A 186 11.17 1.05 -14.23
N MET A 187 10.58 0.52 -13.14
CA MET A 187 10.55 -0.92 -12.89
C MET A 187 9.32 -1.37 -12.09
N GLY A 188 9.00 -2.65 -12.22
CA GLY A 188 7.95 -3.30 -11.43
C GLY A 188 8.36 -3.59 -9.98
N VAL A 189 7.46 -4.25 -9.25
CA VAL A 189 7.66 -4.63 -7.84
C VAL A 189 8.58 -5.86 -7.66
N LEU A 190 8.80 -6.65 -8.72
CA LEU A 190 9.69 -7.81 -8.76
C LEU A 190 10.83 -7.59 -9.75
N TYR A 191 11.93 -8.32 -9.56
CA TYR A 191 13.03 -8.28 -10.51
C TYR A 191 12.72 -9.05 -11.79
N LEU A 192 13.22 -8.56 -12.93
CA LEU A 192 13.05 -9.27 -14.21
C LEU A 192 13.70 -10.65 -14.22
N TRP A 193 14.82 -10.81 -13.52
CA TRP A 193 15.48 -12.11 -13.42
C TRP A 193 14.65 -13.14 -12.64
N GLU A 194 13.70 -12.71 -11.80
CA GLU A 194 12.80 -13.63 -11.08
C GLU A 194 11.77 -14.28 -12.01
N LEU A 195 11.39 -13.63 -13.12
CA LEU A 195 10.35 -14.11 -14.04
C LEU A 195 10.56 -15.55 -14.56
N PRO A 196 11.70 -15.92 -15.17
CA PRO A 196 11.90 -17.29 -15.65
C PRO A 196 11.83 -18.33 -14.53
N PHE A 197 12.34 -17.99 -13.33
CA PHE A 197 12.29 -18.86 -12.17
C PHE A 197 10.90 -18.91 -11.53
N LEU A 198 10.11 -17.85 -11.62
CA LEU A 198 8.72 -17.86 -11.19
C LEU A 198 7.91 -18.85 -12.03
N VAL A 199 7.99 -18.77 -13.36
CA VAL A 199 7.32 -19.69 -14.28
C VAL A 199 7.77 -21.14 -14.03
N TRP A 200 9.08 -21.36 -13.94
CA TRP A 200 9.63 -22.68 -13.67
C TRP A 200 9.28 -23.20 -12.27
N GLY A 201 9.12 -22.30 -11.31
CA GLY A 201 8.70 -22.56 -9.95
C GLY A 201 7.26 -23.04 -9.85
N ILE A 202 6.36 -22.40 -10.60
CA ILE A 202 4.95 -22.82 -10.73
C ILE A 202 4.88 -24.23 -11.29
N TYR A 203 5.53 -24.47 -12.43
CA TYR A 203 5.65 -25.81 -13.02
C TYR A 203 6.23 -26.81 -12.01
N GLY A 204 7.35 -26.45 -11.39
CA GLY A 204 8.05 -27.27 -10.42
C GLY A 204 7.21 -27.62 -9.19
N LEU A 205 6.40 -26.69 -8.69
CA LEU A 205 5.49 -26.91 -7.55
C LEU A 205 4.35 -27.85 -7.95
N ILE A 206 3.68 -27.62 -9.08
CA ILE A 206 2.56 -28.44 -9.57
C ILE A 206 2.99 -29.91 -9.69
N PHE A 207 4.14 -30.17 -10.31
CA PHE A 207 4.65 -31.53 -10.56
C PHE A 207 5.60 -32.07 -9.47
N SER A 208 5.81 -31.33 -8.38
CA SER A 208 6.62 -31.82 -7.25
C SER A 208 5.89 -32.86 -6.40
N ARG A 209 6.67 -33.56 -5.55
CA ARG A 209 6.17 -34.43 -4.47
C ARG A 209 5.68 -33.66 -3.23
N VAL A 210 5.57 -32.33 -3.29
CA VAL A 210 5.02 -31.54 -2.18
C VAL A 210 3.59 -32.00 -1.88
N GLY A 211 3.24 -32.10 -0.59
CA GLY A 211 1.93 -32.57 -0.16
C GLY A 211 0.79 -31.70 -0.71
N LYS A 212 -0.33 -32.34 -1.10
CA LYS A 212 -1.52 -31.67 -1.67
C LYS A 212 -2.01 -30.50 -0.81
N LYS A 213 -1.98 -30.65 0.51
CA LYS A 213 -2.40 -29.60 1.46
C LYS A 213 -1.52 -28.34 1.39
N SER A 214 -0.20 -28.50 1.28
CA SER A 214 0.73 -27.37 1.16
C SER A 214 0.56 -26.66 -0.18
N LYS A 215 0.36 -27.41 -1.28
CA LYS A 215 0.05 -26.81 -2.59
C LYS A 215 -1.26 -26.02 -2.54
N LEU A 216 -2.29 -26.59 -1.91
CA LEU A 216 -3.58 -25.94 -1.75
C LEU A 216 -3.49 -24.66 -0.91
N LEU A 217 -2.67 -24.65 0.16
CA LEU A 217 -2.43 -23.43 0.93
C LEU A 217 -1.77 -22.33 0.10
N ILE A 218 -0.70 -22.67 -0.65
CA ILE A 218 -0.01 -21.71 -1.54
C ILE A 218 -0.99 -21.14 -2.57
N PHE A 219 -1.80 -22.02 -3.18
CA PHE A 219 -2.81 -21.63 -4.16
C PHE A 219 -3.90 -20.73 -3.56
N LEU A 220 -4.48 -21.09 -2.42
CA LEU A 220 -5.49 -20.25 -1.78
C LEU A 220 -4.89 -18.93 -1.30
N TRP A 221 -3.69 -18.91 -0.74
CA TRP A 221 -3.01 -17.66 -0.38
C TRP A 221 -2.86 -16.74 -1.59
N PHE A 222 -2.38 -17.29 -2.73
CA PHE A 222 -2.26 -16.55 -3.98
C PHE A 222 -3.58 -15.92 -4.43
N LEU A 223 -4.70 -16.63 -4.28
CA LEU A 223 -6.03 -16.12 -4.63
C LEU A 223 -6.59 -15.13 -3.60
N LEU A 224 -6.29 -15.31 -2.32
CA LEU A 224 -6.84 -14.48 -1.24
C LEU A 224 -6.14 -13.13 -1.13
N ALA A 225 -4.84 -13.06 -1.43
CA ALA A 225 -4.02 -11.87 -1.20
C ALA A 225 -4.47 -10.60 -1.98
N PRO A 226 -4.95 -10.65 -3.23
CA PRO A 226 -5.44 -9.46 -3.94
C PRO A 226 -6.84 -9.01 -3.53
N ILE A 227 -7.63 -9.85 -2.86
CA ILE A 227 -9.04 -9.57 -2.54
C ILE A 227 -9.23 -8.22 -1.84
N PRO A 228 -8.46 -7.86 -0.79
CA PRO A 228 -8.66 -6.58 -0.11
C PRO A 228 -8.39 -5.38 -1.03
N ALA A 229 -7.43 -5.48 -1.94
CA ALA A 229 -7.08 -4.42 -2.88
C ALA A 229 -8.06 -4.31 -4.05
N ALA A 230 -8.64 -5.42 -4.49
CA ALA A 230 -9.59 -5.46 -5.60
C ALA A 230 -10.89 -4.68 -5.33
N PHE A 231 -11.25 -4.44 -4.07
CA PHE A 231 -12.40 -3.61 -3.69
C PHE A 231 -12.10 -2.11 -3.62
N THR A 232 -10.88 -1.69 -3.95
CA THR A 232 -10.42 -0.32 -3.74
C THR A 232 -10.15 0.42 -5.04
N THR A 233 -10.23 1.74 -4.99
CA THR A 233 -9.70 2.61 -6.04
C THR A 233 -8.18 2.55 -6.05
N GLY A 234 -7.59 2.69 -7.25
CA GLY A 234 -6.15 2.61 -7.46
C GLY A 234 -5.59 1.19 -7.49
N ALA A 235 -6.38 0.19 -7.89
CA ALA A 235 -5.85 -1.13 -8.24
C ALA A 235 -5.14 -1.08 -9.62
N PRO A 236 -4.02 -1.78 -9.81
CA PRO A 236 -3.32 -2.61 -8.84
C PRO A 236 -2.58 -1.80 -7.76
N HIS A 237 -2.50 -2.33 -6.54
CA HIS A 237 -1.96 -1.61 -5.38
C HIS A 237 -0.95 -2.46 -4.59
N GLU A 238 0.28 -1.97 -4.50
CA GLU A 238 1.46 -2.69 -3.99
C GLU A 238 1.39 -2.89 -2.47
N VAL A 239 1.07 -1.84 -1.71
CA VAL A 239 0.97 -1.90 -0.23
C VAL A 239 -0.11 -2.91 0.19
N ARG A 240 -1.29 -2.85 -0.43
CA ARG A 240 -2.43 -3.71 -0.08
C ARG A 240 -2.20 -5.16 -0.46
N THR A 241 -1.39 -5.42 -1.49
CA THR A 241 -1.14 -6.78 -2.01
C THR A 241 0.23 -7.36 -1.69
N ILE A 242 1.04 -6.72 -0.84
CA ILE A 242 2.34 -7.26 -0.40
C ILE A 242 2.26 -8.68 0.18
N ARG A 243 1.08 -9.12 0.60
CA ARG A 243 0.81 -10.50 1.02
C ARG A 243 1.00 -11.53 -0.10
N LEU A 244 1.06 -11.12 -1.37
CA LEU A 244 1.49 -11.99 -2.48
C LEU A 244 2.99 -12.32 -2.43
N LEU A 245 3.80 -11.45 -1.82
CA LEU A 245 5.25 -11.53 -1.88
C LEU A 245 5.81 -12.88 -1.41
N PRO A 246 5.40 -13.45 -0.25
CA PRO A 246 5.88 -14.77 0.16
C PRO A 246 5.62 -15.86 -0.88
N ILE A 247 4.48 -15.77 -1.59
CA ILE A 247 4.13 -16.76 -2.61
C ILE A 247 5.06 -16.64 -3.82
N PHE A 248 5.26 -15.44 -4.34
CA PHE A 248 6.24 -15.22 -5.43
C PHE A 248 7.63 -15.68 -5.02
N GLN A 249 8.07 -15.35 -3.81
CA GLN A 249 9.40 -15.72 -3.31
C GLN A 249 9.56 -17.25 -3.11
N ILE A 250 8.51 -17.94 -2.65
CA ILE A 250 8.51 -19.42 -2.59
C ILE A 250 8.61 -20.00 -3.99
N LEU A 251 7.82 -19.51 -4.95
CA LEU A 251 7.80 -20.03 -6.32
C LEU A 251 9.16 -19.80 -7.01
N VAL A 252 9.72 -18.59 -6.93
CA VAL A 252 11.06 -18.27 -7.45
C VAL A 252 12.11 -19.19 -6.83
N ALA A 253 12.07 -19.43 -5.52
CA ALA A 253 13.00 -20.36 -4.86
C ALA A 253 12.86 -21.80 -5.39
N PHE A 254 11.63 -22.29 -5.59
CA PHE A 254 11.40 -23.59 -6.23
C PHE A 254 11.99 -23.63 -7.65
N GLY A 255 11.79 -22.57 -8.44
CA GLY A 255 12.34 -22.45 -9.78
C GLY A 255 13.86 -22.49 -9.80
N LEU A 256 14.51 -21.72 -8.93
CA LEU A 256 15.97 -21.71 -8.77
C LEU A 256 16.51 -23.10 -8.40
N ILE A 257 15.91 -23.79 -7.43
CA ILE A 257 16.32 -25.14 -7.03
C ILE A 257 16.20 -26.13 -8.19
N ARG A 258 15.12 -26.05 -8.97
CA ARG A 258 14.92 -26.93 -10.13
C ARG A 258 15.87 -26.61 -11.27
N ALA A 259 16.12 -25.34 -11.54
CA ALA A 259 17.09 -24.90 -12.53
C ALA A 259 18.49 -25.43 -12.17
N TRP A 260 18.89 -25.31 -10.90
CA TRP A 260 20.14 -25.85 -10.37
C TRP A 260 20.26 -27.37 -10.55
N GLN A 261 19.21 -28.13 -10.22
CA GLN A 261 19.18 -29.58 -10.40
C GLN A 261 19.36 -30.03 -11.86
N ILE A 262 18.84 -29.26 -12.81
CA ILE A 262 19.00 -29.53 -14.24
C ILE A 262 20.41 -29.14 -14.69
N LEU A 263 20.90 -27.99 -14.23
CA LEU A 263 22.20 -27.45 -14.59
C LEU A 263 23.33 -28.36 -14.15
N ASN A 264 23.27 -28.89 -12.93
CA ASN A 264 24.29 -29.81 -12.38
C ASN A 264 24.45 -31.11 -13.17
N LYS A 265 23.52 -31.44 -14.07
CA LYS A 265 23.61 -32.61 -14.96
C LYS A 265 24.27 -32.28 -16.31
N LYS A 266 24.58 -31.01 -16.57
CA LYS A 266 25.21 -30.55 -17.82
C LYS A 266 26.73 -30.59 -17.72
N ARG A 267 27.43 -30.44 -18.84
CA ARG A 267 28.90 -30.33 -18.87
C ARG A 267 29.36 -29.06 -18.14
N LEU A 268 30.49 -29.12 -17.43
CA LEU A 268 31.01 -28.02 -16.60
C LEU A 268 31.08 -26.68 -17.35
N ILE A 269 31.54 -26.67 -18.61
CA ILE A 269 31.62 -25.45 -19.44
C ILE A 269 30.23 -24.81 -19.62
N LEU A 270 29.20 -25.59 -19.97
CA LEU A 270 27.84 -25.08 -20.13
C LEU A 270 27.27 -24.59 -18.80
N GLN A 271 27.61 -25.25 -17.69
CA GLN A 271 27.24 -24.77 -16.36
C GLN A 271 27.82 -23.39 -16.08
N MET A 272 29.14 -23.22 -16.28
CA MET A 272 29.83 -21.95 -16.08
C MET A 272 29.27 -20.84 -16.98
N MET A 273 28.98 -21.14 -18.25
CA MET A 273 28.37 -20.18 -19.17
C MET A 273 26.99 -19.70 -18.69
N LEU A 274 26.11 -20.63 -18.30
CA LEU A 274 24.75 -20.29 -17.86
C LEU A 274 24.74 -19.58 -16.50
N ILE A 275 25.61 -19.99 -15.56
CA ILE A 275 25.79 -19.30 -14.28
C ILE A 275 26.37 -17.91 -14.51
N GLY A 276 27.37 -17.77 -15.39
CA GLY A 276 27.98 -16.49 -15.73
C GLY A 276 26.96 -15.54 -16.37
N ALA A 277 26.21 -15.99 -17.36
CA ALA A 277 25.17 -15.19 -18.01
C ALA A 277 24.04 -14.82 -17.03
N GLY A 278 23.55 -15.79 -16.24
CA GLY A 278 22.52 -15.54 -15.22
C GLY A 278 22.99 -14.60 -14.11
N GLY A 279 24.24 -14.76 -13.67
CA GLY A 279 24.89 -13.89 -12.69
C GLY A 279 25.07 -12.46 -13.21
N LEU A 280 25.51 -12.30 -14.46
CA LEU A 280 25.62 -10.99 -15.09
C LEU A 280 24.26 -10.30 -15.21
N PHE A 281 23.21 -11.03 -15.62
CA PHE A 281 21.86 -10.48 -15.70
C PHE A 281 21.30 -10.10 -14.31
N PHE A 282 21.53 -10.95 -13.30
CA PHE A 282 21.20 -10.64 -11.90
C PHE A 282 21.88 -9.37 -11.41
N ILE A 283 23.20 -9.24 -11.64
CA ILE A 283 23.99 -8.08 -11.24
C ILE A 283 23.47 -6.83 -11.96
N PHE A 284 23.26 -6.90 -13.27
CA PHE A 284 22.76 -5.78 -14.06
C PHE A 284 21.37 -5.32 -13.57
N ASN A 285 20.41 -6.23 -13.44
CA ASN A 285 19.06 -5.86 -13.02
C ASN A 285 19.00 -5.37 -11.57
N SER A 286 19.84 -5.93 -10.68
CA SER A 286 19.97 -5.45 -9.30
C SER A 286 20.62 -4.07 -9.24
N ALA A 287 21.69 -3.83 -10.00
CA ALA A 287 22.33 -2.52 -10.10
C ALA A 287 21.38 -1.46 -10.68
N TYR A 288 20.59 -1.84 -11.68
CA TYR A 288 19.53 -0.98 -12.24
C TYR A 288 18.52 -0.59 -11.16
N TYR A 289 17.96 -1.55 -10.41
CA TYR A 289 17.05 -1.25 -9.30
C TYR A 289 17.69 -0.33 -8.26
N LEU A 290 18.93 -0.61 -7.83
CA LEU A 290 19.61 0.23 -6.85
C LEU A 290 19.78 1.66 -7.37
N ASN A 291 20.09 1.85 -8.65
CA ASN A 291 20.12 3.19 -9.25
C ASN A 291 18.72 3.82 -9.26
N GLN A 292 17.69 3.10 -9.70
CA GLN A 292 16.32 3.63 -9.73
C GLN A 292 15.84 4.03 -8.33
N TYR A 293 16.09 3.20 -7.32
CA TYR A 293 15.63 3.38 -5.96
C TYR A 293 16.43 4.46 -5.19
N PHE A 294 17.77 4.45 -5.27
CA PHE A 294 18.60 5.36 -4.48
C PHE A 294 18.93 6.68 -5.16
N VAL A 295 18.83 6.75 -6.49
CA VAL A 295 19.20 7.93 -7.28
C VAL A 295 17.98 8.51 -7.99
N GLN A 296 17.36 7.74 -8.88
CA GLN A 296 16.30 8.27 -9.77
C GLN A 296 15.03 8.62 -9.02
N GLN A 297 14.63 7.83 -8.01
CA GLN A 297 13.43 8.10 -7.21
C GLN A 297 13.49 9.46 -6.54
N ASN A 298 14.66 9.89 -6.06
CA ASN A 298 14.82 11.20 -5.44
C ASN A 298 14.53 12.31 -6.46
N TYR A 299 15.07 12.18 -7.68
CA TYR A 299 14.85 13.15 -8.76
C TYR A 299 13.38 13.17 -9.21
N PHE A 300 12.85 12.04 -9.70
CA PHE A 300 11.54 11.97 -10.36
C PHE A 300 10.34 11.99 -9.41
N ASN A 301 10.48 11.48 -8.18
CA ASN A 301 9.32 11.28 -7.30
C ASN A 301 9.29 12.24 -6.11
N SER A 302 10.18 13.25 -6.04
CA SER A 302 10.23 14.20 -4.92
C SER A 302 8.90 14.92 -4.67
N GLN A 303 8.14 15.23 -5.73
CA GLN A 303 6.78 15.78 -5.60
C GLN A 303 5.81 14.80 -4.89
N SER A 304 5.84 13.52 -5.25
CA SER A 304 4.99 12.50 -4.65
C SER A 304 5.31 12.28 -3.16
N TRP A 305 6.53 12.60 -2.74
CA TRP A 305 6.98 12.61 -1.34
C TRP A 305 6.77 13.96 -0.63
N GLN A 306 6.09 14.91 -1.29
CA GLN A 306 5.83 16.25 -0.77
C GLN A 306 7.11 16.96 -0.30
N TYR A 307 8.20 16.80 -1.06
CA TYR A 307 9.48 17.39 -0.75
C TYR A 307 9.40 18.93 -0.68
N GLY A 308 10.21 19.54 0.18
CA GLY A 308 10.33 21.00 0.30
C GLY A 308 9.81 21.59 1.62
N TYR A 309 9.02 20.84 2.39
CA TYR A 309 8.46 21.36 3.65
C TYR A 309 9.50 21.73 4.69
N GLN A 310 10.57 20.95 4.83
CA GLN A 310 11.62 21.27 5.79
C GLN A 310 12.22 22.63 5.48
N GLN A 311 12.62 22.85 4.22
CA GLN A 311 13.18 24.11 3.76
C GLN A 311 12.16 25.25 3.92
N ALA A 312 10.88 24.99 3.64
CA ALA A 312 9.83 25.99 3.77
C ALA A 312 9.70 26.47 5.21
N VAL A 313 9.59 25.53 6.15
CA VAL A 313 9.44 25.83 7.57
C VAL A 313 10.68 26.55 8.11
N GLU A 314 11.89 26.12 7.72
CA GLU A 314 13.15 26.77 8.12
C GLU A 314 13.25 28.21 7.62
N GLU A 315 12.82 28.50 6.39
CA GLU A 315 12.78 29.85 5.84
C GLU A 315 11.70 30.71 6.49
N ILE A 316 10.49 30.16 6.68
CA ILE A 316 9.37 30.86 7.32
C ILE A 316 9.73 31.27 8.75
N LYS A 317 10.39 30.39 9.52
CA LYS A 317 10.79 30.67 10.91
C LYS A 317 11.66 31.92 11.05
N LYS A 318 12.46 32.26 10.02
CA LYS A 318 13.33 33.45 10.02
C LYS A 318 12.53 34.76 9.89
N ILE A 319 11.41 34.72 9.17
CA ILE A 319 10.60 35.90 8.83
C ILE A 319 9.27 35.95 9.58
N GLU A 320 8.85 34.86 10.21
CA GLU A 320 7.60 34.72 10.98
C GLU A 320 7.32 35.88 11.97
N PRO A 321 8.31 36.46 12.68
CA PRO A 321 8.05 37.60 13.57
C PRO A 321 7.46 38.83 12.87
N GLN A 322 7.69 38.98 11.56
CA GLN A 322 7.25 40.14 10.77
C GLN A 322 5.79 40.06 10.33
N TYR A 323 5.16 38.89 10.46
CA TYR A 323 3.81 38.62 9.98
C TYR A 323 2.88 38.27 11.15
N GLN A 324 1.63 38.72 11.07
CA GLN A 324 0.58 38.37 12.05
C GLN A 324 -0.06 37.03 11.72
N LYS A 325 -0.11 36.68 10.43
CA LYS A 325 -0.78 35.47 9.93
C LYS A 325 0.05 34.77 8.86
N ILE A 326 0.04 33.44 8.89
CA ILE A 326 0.69 32.59 7.90
C ILE A 326 -0.36 31.62 7.34
N VAL A 327 -0.67 31.75 6.06
CA VAL A 327 -1.59 30.87 5.34
C VAL A 327 -0.80 29.86 4.54
N VAL A 328 -0.99 28.59 4.83
CA VAL A 328 -0.33 27.48 4.16
C VAL A 328 -1.36 26.70 3.34
N SER A 329 -1.03 26.45 2.08
CA SER A 329 -1.85 25.63 1.18
C SER A 329 -2.03 24.23 1.76
N ASN A 330 -3.24 23.70 1.64
CA ASN A 330 -3.60 22.34 2.07
C ASN A 330 -4.31 21.61 0.92
N GLN A 331 -3.64 21.57 -0.23
CA GLN A 331 -4.15 21.07 -1.51
C GLN A 331 -3.09 20.18 -2.15
N PRO A 332 -3.46 19.05 -2.81
CA PRO A 332 -2.49 18.16 -3.45
C PRO A 332 -1.55 18.92 -4.40
N TYR A 333 -0.23 18.78 -4.36
CA TYR A 333 0.61 17.86 -3.58
C TYR A 333 1.11 18.41 -2.23
N LEU A 334 0.56 19.53 -1.74
CA LEU A 334 0.79 20.11 -0.42
C LEU A 334 -0.37 19.82 0.56
N ASP A 335 -1.05 18.68 0.40
CA ASP A 335 -2.08 18.24 1.33
C ASP A 335 -1.48 17.77 2.66
N GLN A 336 -2.29 17.80 3.72
CA GLN A 336 -1.89 17.46 5.09
C GLN A 336 -0.72 18.33 5.62
N SER A 337 -0.59 19.55 5.10
CA SER A 337 0.53 20.46 5.34
C SER A 337 0.77 20.76 6.82
N TYR A 338 -0.28 20.81 7.63
CA TYR A 338 -0.20 21.04 9.07
C TYR A 338 0.72 20.05 9.80
N MET A 339 0.79 18.78 9.37
CA MET A 339 1.63 17.77 10.01
C MET A 339 3.11 18.11 9.87
N PHE A 340 3.52 18.56 8.68
CA PHE A 340 4.89 18.97 8.41
C PHE A 340 5.27 20.20 9.20
N PHE A 341 4.37 21.18 9.31
CA PHE A 341 4.61 22.39 10.10
C PHE A 341 4.72 22.07 11.60
N LEU A 342 3.81 21.28 12.17
CA LEU A 342 3.89 20.84 13.57
C LEU A 342 5.23 20.13 13.85
N PHE A 343 5.64 19.23 12.95
CA PHE A 343 6.86 18.45 13.09
C PHE A 343 8.12 19.33 13.02
N TYR A 344 8.29 20.10 11.95
CA TYR A 344 9.51 20.89 11.73
C TYR A 344 9.61 22.12 12.64
N LEU A 345 8.48 22.71 13.05
CA LEU A 345 8.49 23.75 14.08
C LEU A 345 8.75 23.18 15.48
N LYS A 346 8.67 21.86 15.65
CA LYS A 346 8.72 21.17 16.94
C LYS A 346 7.66 21.72 17.90
N PHE A 347 6.44 21.90 17.39
CA PHE A 347 5.33 22.42 18.17
C PHE A 347 4.95 21.44 19.27
N ASP A 348 4.73 21.93 20.50
CA ASP A 348 4.45 21.08 21.65
C ASP A 348 3.13 20.29 21.45
N PRO A 349 3.18 18.94 21.46
CA PRO A 349 1.99 18.13 21.22
C PRO A 349 0.89 18.32 22.27
N ALA A 350 1.26 18.57 23.54
CA ALA A 350 0.28 18.77 24.60
C ALA A 350 -0.49 20.07 24.39
N THR A 351 0.20 21.15 24.06
CA THR A 351 -0.37 22.44 23.68
C THR A 351 -1.27 22.31 22.46
N TYR A 352 -0.83 21.59 21.41
CA TYR A 352 -1.64 21.38 20.21
C TYR A 352 -2.95 20.66 20.52
N GLN A 353 -2.92 19.62 21.36
CA GLN A 353 -4.12 18.89 21.79
C GLN A 353 -5.05 19.77 22.63
N GLN A 354 -4.52 20.60 23.52
CA GLN A 354 -5.32 21.54 24.32
C GLN A 354 -6.03 22.60 23.47
N LEU A 355 -5.42 23.01 22.35
CA LEU A 355 -6.04 23.91 21.36
C LEU A 355 -7.13 23.23 20.51
N GLY A 356 -7.50 21.99 20.83
CA GLY A 356 -8.50 21.19 20.13
C GLY A 356 -7.90 20.19 19.13
N GLY A 357 -6.59 20.24 18.91
CA GLY A 357 -5.84 19.28 18.09
C GLY A 357 -6.40 19.07 16.68
N THR A 358 -6.16 17.88 16.16
CA THR A 358 -6.72 17.44 14.89
C THR A 358 -8.13 16.91 15.12
N VAL A 359 -9.14 17.56 14.52
CA VAL A 359 -10.51 17.03 14.50
C VAL A 359 -10.55 15.80 13.59
N SER A 360 -11.24 14.75 14.04
CA SER A 360 -11.36 13.48 13.34
C SER A 360 -12.64 13.45 12.50
N GLY A 361 -12.55 13.72 11.19
CA GLY A 361 -13.67 13.54 10.26
C GLY A 361 -13.27 13.25 8.81
N GLY A 362 -12.06 12.72 8.61
CA GLY A 362 -11.61 12.18 7.32
C GLY A 362 -10.90 13.19 6.43
N PHE A 363 -10.70 12.82 5.16
CA PHE A 363 -9.87 13.52 4.16
C PHE A 363 -10.28 14.97 3.86
N ALA A 364 -11.48 15.39 4.26
CA ALA A 364 -12.09 16.66 3.86
C ALA A 364 -12.23 17.69 5.00
N GLU A 365 -11.80 17.36 6.23
CA GLU A 365 -11.93 18.32 7.33
C GLU A 365 -10.82 19.37 7.32
N ASN A 366 -11.22 20.63 7.39
CA ASN A 366 -10.30 21.75 7.54
C ASN A 366 -9.74 21.75 8.97
N HIS A 367 -8.43 21.57 9.08
CA HIS A 367 -7.74 21.67 10.37
C HIS A 367 -7.77 23.12 10.88
N ARG A 368 -8.03 23.31 12.17
CA ARG A 368 -8.28 24.61 12.80
C ARG A 368 -7.07 25.57 12.84
N GLY A 369 -5.92 25.16 12.32
CA GLY A 369 -4.67 25.92 12.43
C GLY A 369 -4.08 25.88 13.84
N PHE A 370 -2.93 26.52 14.03
CA PHE A 370 -2.31 26.70 15.35
C PHE A 370 -1.41 27.94 15.34
N GLY A 371 -1.38 28.68 16.46
CA GLY A 371 -0.62 29.94 16.53
C GLY A 371 -1.00 30.90 15.40
N LYS A 372 0.00 31.34 14.61
CA LYS A 372 -0.20 32.19 13.44
C LYS A 372 -0.58 31.42 12.17
N TYR A 373 -0.55 30.09 12.19
CA TYR A 373 -0.66 29.23 11.02
C TYR A 373 -2.11 28.82 10.74
N THR A 374 -2.55 28.99 9.50
CA THR A 374 -3.83 28.51 8.98
C THR A 374 -3.59 27.61 7.77
N PHE A 375 -4.22 26.43 7.72
CA PHE A 375 -4.03 25.45 6.65
C PHE A 375 -5.30 25.31 5.81
N ARG A 376 -5.27 25.85 4.59
CA ARG A 376 -6.46 25.90 3.72
C ARG A 376 -6.05 26.10 2.26
N PRO A 377 -6.95 25.86 1.29
CA PRO A 377 -6.73 26.29 -0.09
C PRO A 377 -6.50 27.80 -0.14
N ILE A 378 -5.55 28.23 -0.98
CA ILE A 378 -5.27 29.64 -1.26
C ILE A 378 -6.04 29.99 -2.54
N ALA A 379 -7.01 30.89 -2.43
CA ALA A 379 -7.79 31.37 -3.56
C ALA A 379 -7.35 32.81 -3.85
N TRP A 380 -6.16 32.97 -4.44
CA TRP A 380 -5.42 34.24 -4.49
C TRP A 380 -6.23 35.45 -4.99
N GLU A 381 -7.09 35.26 -5.98
CA GLU A 381 -7.96 36.32 -6.53
C GLU A 381 -9.03 36.82 -5.54
N LYS A 382 -9.40 36.01 -4.56
CA LYS A 382 -10.42 36.30 -3.53
C LYS A 382 -9.81 36.68 -2.18
N GLU A 383 -8.48 36.60 -2.04
CA GLU A 383 -7.82 36.95 -0.79
C GLU A 383 -7.92 38.47 -0.56
N VAL A 384 -8.41 38.87 0.62
CA VAL A 384 -8.23 40.24 1.12
C VAL A 384 -6.81 40.31 1.64
N VAL A 385 -5.87 40.57 0.74
CA VAL A 385 -4.44 40.48 1.05
C VAL A 385 -4.01 41.66 1.91
N MET A 386 -3.67 41.38 3.17
CA MET A 386 -3.07 42.34 4.09
C MET A 386 -1.53 42.21 4.05
N ALA A 387 -0.81 43.33 4.20
CA ALA A 387 0.66 43.35 4.16
C ALA A 387 1.31 42.53 5.30
N ASP A 388 0.55 42.18 6.34
CA ASP A 388 0.98 41.41 7.51
C ASP A 388 0.70 39.90 7.38
N THR A 389 0.28 39.42 6.20
CA THR A 389 -0.01 38.01 5.94
C THR A 389 1.01 37.38 5.00
N LEU A 390 1.62 36.28 5.45
CA LEU A 390 2.51 35.45 4.64
C LEU A 390 1.73 34.29 4.02
N TYR A 391 1.96 34.02 2.74
CA TYR A 391 1.36 32.91 2.01
C TYR A 391 2.40 31.88 1.61
N VAL A 392 2.07 30.61 1.79
CA VAL A 392 2.94 29.47 1.49
C VAL A 392 2.14 28.48 0.68
N GLY A 393 2.42 28.38 -0.62
CA GLY A 393 1.59 27.60 -1.54
C GLY A 393 2.33 27.01 -2.72
N ARG A 394 1.59 26.27 -3.53
CA ARG A 394 2.05 25.73 -4.81
C ARG A 394 2.24 26.90 -5.79
N PRO A 395 3.08 26.77 -6.82
CA PRO A 395 3.19 27.79 -7.87
C PRO A 395 1.83 28.17 -8.48
N GLY A 396 0.95 27.18 -8.69
CA GLY A 396 -0.40 27.39 -9.23
C GLY A 396 -1.41 28.00 -8.26
N ASP A 397 -1.06 28.21 -6.99
CA ASP A 397 -1.93 28.88 -6.01
C ASP A 397 -1.91 30.41 -6.18
N PHE A 398 -0.96 30.96 -6.95
CA PHE A 398 -0.71 32.39 -7.08
C PHE A 398 -0.97 32.88 -8.51
N SER A 399 -1.58 34.06 -8.66
CA SER A 399 -1.85 34.69 -9.97
C SER A 399 -1.55 36.20 -9.95
N GLY A 400 -1.24 36.78 -11.12
CA GLY A 400 -0.95 38.21 -11.25
C GLY A 400 0.38 38.66 -10.62
N GLN A 401 0.42 39.88 -10.08
CA GLN A 401 1.61 40.40 -9.40
C GLN A 401 1.68 39.88 -7.96
N VAL A 402 2.71 39.08 -7.68
CA VAL A 402 2.98 38.48 -6.36
C VAL A 402 4.43 38.72 -5.99
N LYS A 403 4.69 39.23 -4.78
CA LYS A 403 6.05 39.39 -4.26
C LYS A 403 6.52 38.06 -3.67
N ILE A 404 7.20 37.27 -4.50
CA ILE A 404 7.83 36.02 -4.08
C ILE A 404 9.07 36.36 -3.25
N LEU A 405 9.06 35.93 -1.99
CA LEU A 405 10.20 36.08 -1.07
C LEU A 405 11.19 34.94 -1.24
N LYS A 406 10.68 33.72 -1.48
CA LYS A 406 11.50 32.52 -1.66
C LYS A 406 10.77 31.49 -2.51
N THR A 407 11.52 30.83 -3.39
CA THR A 407 11.10 29.62 -4.11
C THR A 407 11.89 28.43 -3.59
N ILE A 408 11.19 27.36 -3.24
CA ILE A 408 11.76 26.06 -2.92
C ILE A 408 11.47 25.14 -4.10
N TYR A 409 12.47 24.37 -4.49
CA TYR A 409 12.42 23.51 -5.67
C TYR A 409 12.33 22.05 -5.26
N PHE A 410 11.64 21.27 -6.07
CA PHE A 410 11.77 19.83 -6.10
C PHE A 410 13.19 19.43 -6.54
N LEU A 411 13.51 18.16 -6.34
CA LEU A 411 14.84 17.64 -6.68
C LEU A 411 15.07 17.54 -8.20
N ASP A 412 14.01 17.68 -9.00
CA ASP A 412 14.08 17.81 -10.46
C ASP A 412 14.28 19.27 -10.94
N GLY A 413 14.30 20.23 -10.01
CA GLY A 413 14.44 21.66 -10.31
C GLY A 413 13.13 22.39 -10.59
N GLN A 414 11.97 21.72 -10.57
CA GLN A 414 10.68 22.38 -10.69
C GLN A 414 10.30 23.12 -9.40
N PRO A 415 9.63 24.29 -9.47
CA PRO A 415 9.17 24.99 -8.27
C PRO A 415 8.16 24.14 -7.47
N ALA A 416 8.45 23.91 -6.19
CA ALA A 416 7.63 23.10 -5.27
C ALA A 416 6.75 23.97 -4.38
N ILE A 417 7.36 24.92 -3.67
CA ILE A 417 6.69 25.77 -2.68
C ILE A 417 7.16 27.20 -2.90
N LEU A 418 6.20 28.12 -3.02
CA LEU A 418 6.45 29.55 -3.03
C LEU A 418 6.08 30.14 -1.67
N ILE A 419 6.98 30.95 -1.13
CA ILE A 419 6.74 31.81 0.03
C ILE A 419 6.56 33.22 -0.52
N ALA A 420 5.37 33.77 -0.33
CA ALA A 420 4.94 35.00 -0.97
C ALA A 420 4.24 35.94 0.00
N THR A 421 4.35 37.22 -0.31
CA THR A 421 3.49 38.29 0.18
C THR A 421 3.05 39.12 -1.02
N LYS A 422 2.16 40.10 -0.84
CA LYS A 422 1.78 41.02 -1.91
C LYS A 422 2.57 42.32 -1.83
#